data_AF-A0A1V4UM73-F1
#
_entry.id   AF-A0A1V4UM73-F1
#
_cell.length_a   1.000
_cell.length_b   1.000
_cell.length_c   1.000
_cell.angle_alpha   90.00
_cell.angle_beta   90.00
_cell.angle_gamma   90.00
#
_symmetry.space_group_name_H-M   'P 1'
#
loop_
_entity.id
_entity.type
_entity.pdbx_description
1 polymer ?
#
loop_
_entity_poly.entity_id
_entity_poly.type
_entity_poly.pdbx_seq_one_letter_code
_entity_poly.pdbx_strand_id
1 'polypeptide(L)'
;MVKPDRSRYIWLYCKSKAQKEQWQALAEKAKTPLSTWCAAIIEERLAEEENGFRPRHKILKDMEALKTENKALRDDLRQKEIVLERYEAELRRYRAEPFQADQFKGVRSYSKELVDILKARGHVGSYEILELLGIGPGEAEAIKAVSKQLEELEKFNLIKADGKGWQWIT
;
A
#
# COMPACT_ATOMS: atom_id res chain seq x y z
N MET A 1 21.66 -25.21 44.01
CA MET A 1 22.14 -23.83 44.25
C MET A 1 23.66 -23.83 44.12
N VAL A 2 24.20 -23.35 42.99
CA VAL A 2 25.65 -23.34 42.75
C VAL A 2 26.29 -22.30 43.67
N LYS A 3 27.31 -22.67 44.44
CA LYS A 3 28.04 -21.71 45.29
C LYS A 3 28.67 -20.63 44.39
N PRO A 4 28.49 -19.34 44.69
CA PRO A 4 29.11 -18.28 43.91
C PRO A 4 30.63 -18.45 43.92
N ASP A 5 31.21 -18.50 42.73
CA ASP A 5 32.66 -18.51 42.56
C ASP A 5 33.23 -17.16 42.98
N ARG A 6 34.00 -17.16 44.07
CA ARG A 6 34.60 -15.96 44.65
C ARG A 6 35.59 -15.28 43.71
N SER A 7 36.17 -16.02 42.77
CA SER A 7 37.11 -15.47 41.77
C SER A 7 36.45 -14.51 40.78
N ARG A 8 35.11 -14.58 40.62
CA ARG A 8 34.34 -13.75 39.67
C ARG A 8 33.74 -12.49 40.32
N TYR A 9 34.02 -12.22 41.59
CA TYR A 9 33.50 -11.04 42.26
C TYR A 9 34.25 -9.77 41.85
N ILE A 10 33.48 -8.71 41.62
CA ILE A 10 34.01 -7.38 41.36
C ILE A 10 33.69 -6.50 42.56
N TRP A 11 34.73 -5.90 43.15
CA TRP A 11 34.60 -4.95 44.25
C TRP A 11 34.55 -3.53 43.67
N LEU A 12 33.40 -2.87 43.80
CA LEU A 12 33.22 -1.51 43.34
C LEU A 12 33.14 -0.55 44.53
N TYR A 13 34.03 0.44 44.56
CA TYR A 13 34.04 1.50 45.54
C TYR A 13 33.52 2.80 44.93
N CYS A 14 32.47 3.38 45.52
CA CYS A 14 31.91 4.65 45.06
C CYS A 14 32.81 5.82 45.45
N LYS A 15 32.94 6.82 44.57
CA LYS A 15 33.77 8.01 44.80
C LYS A 15 33.28 8.88 45.96
N SER A 16 32.01 8.77 46.33
CA SER A 16 31.40 9.44 47.47
C SER A 16 30.18 8.68 47.97
N LYS A 17 29.77 8.96 49.22
CA LYS A 17 28.54 8.41 49.79
C LYS A 17 27.29 8.85 49.00
N ALA A 18 27.26 10.11 48.56
CA ALA A 18 26.19 10.66 47.73
C ALA A 18 26.04 9.91 46.40
N GLN A 19 27.14 9.48 45.77
CA GLN A 19 27.07 8.67 44.55
C GLN A 19 26.38 7.32 44.81
N LYS A 20 26.73 6.65 45.91
CA LYS A 20 26.10 5.36 46.28
C LYS A 20 24.61 5.52 46.50
N GLU A 21 24.19 6.56 47.22
CA GLU A 21 22.77 6.85 47.49
C GLU A 21 21.99 7.15 46.20
N GLN A 22 22.58 7.90 45.27
CA GLN A 22 22.00 8.16 43.96
C GLN A 22 21.78 6.86 43.17
N TRP A 23 22.78 5.98 43.12
CA TRP A 23 22.68 4.72 42.38
C TRP A 23 21.67 3.78 43.03
N GLN A 24 21.62 3.74 44.36
CA GLN A 24 20.63 2.98 45.12
C GLN A 24 19.21 3.43 44.78
N ALA A 25 18.95 4.74 44.75
CA ALA A 25 17.64 5.28 44.40
C ALA A 25 17.21 4.94 42.96
N LEU A 26 18.15 4.93 42.01
CA LEU A 26 17.88 4.53 40.62
C LEU A 26 17.58 3.03 40.50
N ALA A 27 18.30 2.19 41.24
CA ALA A 27 18.04 0.75 41.30
C ALA A 27 16.67 0.43 41.90
N GLU A 28 16.29 1.13 42.99
CA GLU A 28 14.98 1.02 43.62
C GLU A 28 13.85 1.46 42.68
N LYS A 29 14.05 2.57 41.94
CA LYS A 29 13.10 3.01 40.90
C LYS A 29 12.91 1.95 39.82
N ALA A 30 13.98 1.24 39.47
CA ALA A 30 13.96 0.11 38.53
C ALA A 30 13.50 -1.22 39.17
N LYS A 31 13.17 -1.24 40.47
CA LYS A 31 12.77 -2.43 41.25
C LYS A 31 13.78 -3.58 41.16
N THR A 32 15.07 -3.27 41.13
CA THR A 32 16.15 -4.28 41.05
C THR A 32 17.19 -4.06 42.15
N PRO A 33 17.91 -5.12 42.59
CA PRO A 33 19.05 -4.96 43.49
C PRO A 33 20.14 -4.11 42.84
N LEU A 34 20.85 -3.29 43.63
CA LEU A 34 21.89 -2.39 43.13
C LEU A 34 22.96 -3.11 42.29
N SER A 35 23.39 -4.30 42.70
CA SER A 35 24.36 -5.10 41.96
C SER A 35 23.86 -5.53 40.58
N THR A 36 22.60 -5.97 40.49
CA THR A 36 21.95 -6.35 39.23
C THR A 36 21.75 -5.13 38.33
N TRP A 37 21.36 -4.00 38.91
CA TRP A 37 21.19 -2.74 38.20
C TRP A 37 22.52 -2.24 37.60
N CYS A 38 23.60 -2.26 38.38
CA CYS A 38 24.93 -1.90 37.90
C CYS A 38 25.42 -2.84 36.78
N ALA A 39 25.22 -4.15 36.95
CA ALA A 39 25.60 -5.12 35.92
C ALA A 39 24.82 -4.88 34.62
N ALA A 40 23.50 -4.66 34.69
CA ALA A 40 22.68 -4.40 33.52
C ALA A 40 23.13 -3.16 32.74
N ILE A 41 23.55 -2.10 33.43
CA ILE A 41 24.08 -0.89 32.78
C ILE A 41 25.42 -1.17 32.11
N ILE A 42 26.32 -1.93 32.74
CA ILE A 42 27.61 -2.29 32.14
C ILE A 42 27.40 -3.15 30.90
N GLU A 43 26.52 -4.16 30.98
CA GLU A 43 26.15 -5.01 29.85
C GLU A 43 25.45 -4.21 28.74
N GLU A 44 24.58 -3.25 29.07
CA GLU A 44 23.97 -2.33 28.08
C GLU A 44 25.06 -1.51 27.39
N ARG A 45 26.06 -0.99 28.13
CA ARG A 45 27.18 -0.24 27.55
C ARG A 45 28.10 -1.08 26.67
N LEU A 46 28.41 -2.30 27.08
CA LEU A 46 29.22 -3.23 26.27
C LEU A 46 28.46 -3.66 25.01
N ALA A 47 27.17 -3.94 25.13
CA ALA A 47 26.30 -4.21 24.00
C ALA A 47 26.14 -2.99 23.07
N GLU A 48 26.16 -1.77 23.61
CA GLU A 48 26.17 -0.52 22.83
C GLU A 48 27.46 -0.38 22.00
N GLU A 49 28.62 -0.74 22.56
CA GLU A 49 29.93 -0.70 21.88
C GLU A 49 30.08 -1.82 20.82
N GLU A 50 29.66 -3.05 21.12
CA GLU A 50 29.76 -4.19 20.19
C GLU A 50 28.73 -4.12 19.03
N ASN A 51 27.53 -3.61 19.28
CA ASN A 51 26.46 -3.57 18.27
C ASN A 51 26.38 -2.25 17.48
N GLY A 52 27.34 -1.32 17.64
CA GLY A 52 27.41 -0.09 16.86
C GLY A 52 26.16 0.79 16.95
N PHE A 53 25.52 0.82 18.12
CA PHE A 53 24.22 1.48 18.28
C PHE A 53 24.33 2.99 18.03
N ARG A 54 23.55 3.50 17.06
CA ARG A 54 23.43 4.96 16.84
C ARG A 54 22.84 5.60 18.11
N PRO A 55 23.39 6.72 18.60
CA PRO A 55 22.84 7.43 19.75
C PRO A 55 21.32 7.61 19.62
N ARG A 56 20.55 7.46 20.72
CA ARG A 56 19.08 7.58 20.70
C ARG A 56 18.58 8.84 19.98
N HIS A 57 19.32 9.94 20.04
CA HIS A 57 19.00 11.17 19.31
C HIS A 57 19.09 11.02 17.77
N LYS A 58 20.05 10.25 17.24
CA LYS A 58 20.15 9.96 15.80
C LYS A 58 19.01 9.05 15.35
N ILE A 59 18.64 8.06 16.16
CA ILE A 59 17.51 7.18 15.86
C ILE A 59 16.20 7.97 15.82
N LEU A 60 15.98 8.87 16.78
CA LEU A 60 14.80 9.74 16.79
C LEU A 60 14.78 10.66 15.56
N LYS A 61 15.92 11.26 15.19
CA LYS A 61 16.03 12.10 14.00
C LYS A 61 15.77 11.33 12.71
N ASP A 62 16.34 10.14 12.58
CA ASP A 62 16.14 9.26 11.41
C ASP A 62 14.66 8.80 11.34
N MET A 63 14.05 8.49 12.49
CA MET A 63 12.65 8.11 12.56
C MET A 63 11.71 9.28 12.20
N GLU A 64 12.02 10.50 12.60
CA GLU A 64 11.29 11.70 12.20
C GLU A 64 11.44 11.95 10.69
N ALA A 65 12.65 11.83 10.14
CA ALA A 65 12.89 11.96 8.71
C ALA A 65 12.15 10.89 7.89
N LEU A 66 12.16 9.64 8.35
CA LEU A 66 11.41 8.56 7.69
C LEU A 66 9.89 8.79 7.77
N LYS A 67 9.38 9.35 8.87
CA LYS A 67 7.96 9.70 8.99
C LYS A 67 7.56 10.81 8.03
N THR A 68 8.39 11.84 7.88
CA THR A 68 8.10 12.94 6.94
C THR A 68 8.17 12.47 5.50
N GLU A 69 9.18 11.67 5.16
CA GLU A 69 9.30 11.05 3.83
C GLU A 69 8.12 10.14 3.52
N ASN A 70 7.72 9.27 4.47
CA ASN A 70 6.57 8.39 4.27
C ASN A 70 5.27 9.16 4.06
N LYS A 71 5.09 10.28 4.78
CA LYS A 71 3.94 11.17 4.56
C LYS A 71 3.99 11.80 3.16
N ALA A 72 5.13 12.34 2.76
CA ALA A 72 5.31 12.96 1.45
C ALA A 72 5.05 11.96 0.31
N LEU A 73 5.57 10.74 0.41
CA LEU A 73 5.33 9.67 -0.56
C LEU A 73 3.86 9.27 -0.63
N ARG A 74 3.15 9.21 0.50
CA ARG A 74 1.71 8.93 0.52
C ARG A 74 0.89 10.04 -0.14
N ASP A 75 1.27 11.30 0.10
CA ASP A 75 0.57 12.44 -0.50
C ASP A 75 0.83 12.50 -2.03
N ASP A 76 2.06 12.22 -2.48
CA ASP A 76 2.41 12.12 -3.91
C ASP A 76 1.69 10.96 -4.60
N LEU A 77 1.59 9.80 -3.94
CA LEU A 77 0.84 8.65 -4.44
C LEU A 77 -0.64 9.01 -4.68
N ARG A 78 -1.30 9.63 -3.70
CA ARG A 78 -2.69 10.09 -3.85
C ARG A 78 -2.86 11.08 -4.99
N GLN A 79 -1.92 12.01 -5.14
CA GLN A 79 -1.99 12.98 -6.23
C GLN A 79 -1.87 12.30 -7.60
N LYS A 80 -0.97 11.32 -7.72
CA LYS A 80 -0.80 10.53 -8.95
C LYS A 80 -2.04 9.69 -9.25
N GLU A 81 -2.66 9.07 -8.25
CA GLU A 81 -3.90 8.31 -8.39
C GLU A 81 -5.03 9.18 -8.96
N ILE A 82 -5.25 10.38 -8.40
CA ILE A 82 -6.27 11.33 -8.90
C ILE A 82 -6.02 11.71 -10.37
N VAL A 83 -4.76 11.95 -10.72
CA VAL A 83 -4.38 12.31 -12.10
C VAL A 83 -4.60 11.13 -13.05
N LEU A 84 -4.27 9.90 -12.63
CA LEU A 84 -4.54 8.70 -13.42
C LEU A 84 -6.03 8.50 -13.66
N GLU A 85 -6.87 8.61 -12.62
CA GLU A 85 -8.33 8.50 -12.75
C GLU A 85 -8.89 9.51 -13.77
N ARG A 86 -8.39 10.75 -13.73
CA ARG A 86 -8.77 11.77 -14.71
C ARG A 86 -8.35 11.42 -16.12
N TYR A 87 -7.12 10.97 -16.33
CA TYR A 87 -6.65 10.55 -17.65
C TYR A 87 -7.42 9.33 -18.19
N GLU A 88 -7.76 8.38 -17.33
CA GLU A 88 -8.59 7.24 -17.69
C GLU A 88 -10.00 7.68 -18.10
N ALA A 89 -10.60 8.64 -17.40
CA ALA A 89 -11.89 9.21 -17.78
C ALA A 89 -11.82 9.96 -19.13
N GLU A 90 -10.77 10.74 -19.37
CA GLU A 90 -10.56 11.43 -20.65
C GLU A 90 -10.34 10.44 -21.80
N LEU A 91 -9.52 9.39 -21.60
CA LEU A 91 -9.33 8.31 -22.58
C LEU A 91 -10.63 7.57 -22.88
N ARG A 92 -11.44 7.28 -21.87
CA ARG A 92 -12.78 6.68 -22.04
C ARG A 92 -13.66 7.57 -22.90
N ARG A 93 -13.68 8.88 -22.64
CA ARG A 93 -14.44 9.86 -23.42
C ARG A 93 -13.99 9.90 -24.88
N TYR A 94 -12.68 10.01 -25.15
CA TYR A 94 -12.14 10.00 -26.51
C TYR A 94 -12.44 8.70 -27.25
N ARG A 95 -12.43 7.54 -26.57
CA ARG A 95 -12.80 6.25 -27.16
C ARG A 95 -14.31 6.15 -27.44
N ALA A 96 -15.14 6.84 -26.66
CA ALA A 96 -16.60 6.84 -26.82
C ALA A 96 -17.08 7.77 -27.95
N GLU A 97 -16.38 8.88 -28.19
CA GLU A 97 -16.75 9.91 -29.17
C GLU A 97 -17.05 9.37 -30.59
N PRO A 98 -16.26 8.45 -31.19
CA PRO A 98 -16.55 7.88 -32.52
C PRO A 98 -17.83 7.04 -32.59
N PHE A 99 -18.29 6.52 -31.46
CA PHE A 99 -19.52 5.74 -31.36
C PHE A 99 -20.74 6.64 -31.09
N GLN A 100 -20.55 7.85 -30.56
CA GLN A 100 -21.65 8.79 -30.38
C GLN A 100 -22.08 9.47 -31.68
N ALA A 101 -21.15 9.77 -32.58
CA ALA A 101 -21.45 10.42 -33.85
C ALA A 101 -22.00 9.42 -34.90
N ASP A 102 -23.21 9.67 -35.41
CA ASP A 102 -23.81 8.84 -36.46
C ASP A 102 -23.09 8.94 -37.81
N GLN A 103 -22.29 9.98 -38.03
CA GLN A 103 -21.58 10.27 -39.28
C GLN A 103 -20.06 10.06 -39.22
N PHE A 104 -19.56 9.25 -38.29
CA PHE A 104 -18.12 8.97 -38.21
C PHE A 104 -17.60 8.33 -39.51
N LYS A 105 -16.63 8.98 -40.17
CA LYS A 105 -16.06 8.58 -41.48
C LYS A 105 -14.70 7.85 -41.37
N GLY A 106 -14.36 7.29 -40.21
CA GLY A 106 -13.11 6.56 -39.97
C GLY A 106 -13.31 5.08 -39.59
N VAL A 107 -12.20 4.37 -39.34
CA VAL A 107 -12.24 2.99 -38.78
C VAL A 107 -12.59 3.07 -37.30
N ARG A 108 -13.76 2.55 -36.90
CA ARG A 108 -14.13 2.44 -35.49
C ARG A 108 -13.25 1.39 -34.82
N SER A 109 -12.42 1.82 -33.89
CA SER A 109 -11.65 0.91 -33.05
C SER A 109 -12.52 0.40 -31.91
N TYR A 110 -12.86 -0.89 -31.95
CA TYR A 110 -13.53 -1.57 -30.84
C TYR A 110 -12.61 -1.64 -29.62
N SER A 111 -13.20 -1.60 -28.42
CA SER A 111 -12.43 -1.85 -27.21
C SER A 111 -11.95 -3.30 -27.21
N LYS A 112 -10.63 -3.49 -27.27
CA LYS A 112 -10.01 -4.84 -27.20
C LYS A 112 -10.45 -5.55 -25.92
N GLU A 113 -10.50 -4.80 -24.82
CA GLU A 113 -10.97 -5.26 -23.51
C GLU A 113 -12.39 -5.85 -23.57
N LEU A 114 -13.35 -5.22 -24.25
CA LEU A 114 -14.71 -5.76 -24.39
C LEU A 114 -14.70 -7.10 -25.14
N VAL A 115 -13.97 -7.17 -26.26
CA VAL A 115 -13.86 -8.40 -27.05
C VAL A 115 -13.18 -9.50 -26.24
N ASP A 116 -12.12 -9.17 -25.50
CA ASP A 116 -11.38 -10.11 -24.66
C ASP A 116 -12.25 -10.63 -23.50
N ILE A 117 -13.03 -9.76 -22.85
CA ILE A 117 -14.00 -10.13 -21.80
C ILE A 117 -15.05 -11.11 -22.35
N LEU A 118 -15.63 -10.81 -23.50
CA LEU A 118 -16.66 -11.63 -24.13
C LEU A 118 -16.10 -12.99 -24.57
N LYS A 119 -14.91 -13.01 -25.17
CA LYS A 119 -14.24 -14.26 -25.57
C LYS A 119 -13.83 -15.12 -24.38
N ALA A 120 -13.31 -14.52 -23.31
CA ALA A 120 -12.81 -15.25 -22.16
C ALA A 120 -13.91 -15.93 -21.35
N ARG A 121 -15.07 -15.26 -21.20
CA ARG A 121 -16.17 -15.75 -20.35
C ARG A 121 -17.27 -16.48 -21.12
N GLY A 122 -17.32 -16.32 -22.44
CA GLY A 122 -18.34 -16.93 -23.30
C GLY A 122 -19.72 -16.27 -23.16
N HIS A 123 -20.22 -16.07 -21.94
CA HIS A 123 -21.46 -15.35 -21.63
C HIS A 123 -21.22 -14.37 -20.48
N VAL A 124 -21.59 -13.10 -20.66
CA VAL A 124 -21.42 -12.03 -19.65
C VAL A 124 -22.67 -11.17 -19.57
N GLY A 125 -23.11 -10.84 -18.36
CA GLY A 125 -24.26 -9.95 -18.15
C GLY A 125 -23.96 -8.51 -18.57
N SER A 126 -24.96 -7.76 -19.03
CA SER A 126 -24.75 -6.36 -19.50
C SER A 126 -24.17 -5.45 -18.41
N TYR A 127 -24.62 -5.60 -17.16
CA TYR A 127 -24.09 -4.84 -16.02
C TYR A 127 -22.69 -5.29 -15.62
N GLU A 128 -22.42 -6.60 -15.68
CA GLU A 128 -21.10 -7.17 -15.40
C GLU A 128 -20.05 -6.72 -16.43
N ILE A 129 -20.43 -6.57 -17.71
CA ILE A 129 -19.54 -5.99 -18.74
C ILE A 129 -19.13 -4.56 -18.35
N LEU A 130 -20.05 -3.74 -17.86
CA LEU A 130 -19.74 -2.37 -17.46
C LEU A 130 -18.80 -2.34 -16.25
N GLU A 131 -19.02 -3.19 -15.25
CA GLU A 131 -18.13 -3.31 -14.09
C GLU A 131 -16.72 -3.77 -14.49
N LEU A 132 -16.61 -4.77 -15.37
CA LEU A 132 -15.32 -5.27 -15.85
C LEU A 132 -14.55 -4.26 -16.70
N LEU A 133 -15.26 -3.37 -17.39
CA LEU A 133 -14.67 -2.23 -18.10
C LEU A 133 -14.39 -1.02 -17.19
N GLY A 134 -14.69 -1.12 -15.89
CA GLY A 134 -14.51 -0.03 -14.92
C GLY A 134 -15.42 1.17 -15.16
N ILE A 135 -16.58 0.96 -15.80
CA ILE A 135 -17.53 2.02 -16.15
C ILE A 135 -18.52 2.19 -15.00
N GLY A 136 -18.52 3.37 -14.37
CA GLY A 136 -19.45 3.69 -13.30
C GLY A 136 -20.87 3.99 -13.81
N PRO A 137 -21.90 3.88 -12.94
CA PRO A 137 -23.30 4.15 -13.31
C PRO A 137 -23.58 5.61 -13.71
N GLY A 138 -22.68 6.55 -13.40
CA GLY A 138 -22.76 7.96 -13.81
C GLY A 138 -22.21 8.27 -15.20
N GLU A 139 -21.57 7.31 -15.87
CA GLU A 139 -20.88 7.53 -17.14
C GLU A 139 -21.78 7.24 -18.35
N ALA A 140 -22.88 7.99 -18.47
CA ALA A 140 -23.89 7.78 -19.51
C ALA A 140 -23.32 7.71 -20.93
N GLU A 141 -22.30 8.52 -21.22
CA GLU A 141 -21.59 8.53 -22.50
C GLU A 141 -20.84 7.22 -22.81
N ALA A 142 -20.13 6.67 -21.81
CA ALA A 142 -19.40 5.43 -21.94
C ALA A 142 -20.35 4.23 -22.04
N ILE A 143 -21.42 4.21 -21.23
CA ILE A 143 -22.48 3.19 -21.28
C ILE A 143 -23.10 3.16 -22.68
N LYS A 144 -23.47 4.31 -23.24
CA LYS A 144 -24.06 4.39 -24.59
C LYS A 144 -23.10 3.89 -25.68
N ALA A 145 -21.82 4.21 -25.56
CA ALA A 145 -20.81 3.74 -26.51
C ALA A 145 -20.62 2.22 -26.46
N VAL A 146 -20.60 1.62 -25.27
CA VAL A 146 -20.52 0.16 -25.09
C VAL A 146 -21.76 -0.53 -25.65
N SER A 147 -22.95 -0.01 -25.37
CA SER A 147 -24.19 -0.56 -25.96
C SER A 147 -24.16 -0.55 -27.49
N LYS A 148 -23.71 0.56 -28.10
CA LYS A 148 -23.58 0.64 -29.56
C LYS A 148 -22.51 -0.30 -30.11
N GLN A 149 -21.40 -0.50 -29.40
CA GLN A 149 -20.38 -1.48 -29.78
C GLN A 149 -20.94 -2.90 -29.77
N LEU A 150 -21.72 -3.27 -28.74
CA LEU A 150 -22.37 -4.58 -28.64
C LEU A 150 -23.38 -4.79 -29.77
N GLU A 151 -24.22 -3.79 -30.07
CA GLU A 151 -25.15 -3.82 -31.21
C GLU A 151 -24.41 -3.98 -32.56
N GLU A 152 -23.27 -3.31 -32.75
CA GLU A 152 -22.46 -3.49 -33.96
C GLU A 152 -21.85 -4.89 -34.03
N LEU A 153 -21.31 -5.42 -32.93
CA LEU A 153 -20.75 -6.79 -32.87
C LEU A 153 -21.83 -7.85 -33.15
N GLU A 154 -23.06 -7.63 -32.68
CA GLU A 154 -24.21 -8.48 -32.98
C GLU A 154 -24.60 -8.42 -34.47
N LYS A 155 -24.60 -7.22 -35.08
CA LYS A 155 -24.82 -7.08 -36.53
C LYS A 155 -23.79 -7.83 -37.38
N PHE A 156 -22.56 -7.97 -36.87
CA PHE A 156 -21.51 -8.78 -37.50
C PHE A 156 -21.60 -10.28 -37.15
N ASN A 157 -22.63 -10.73 -36.44
CA ASN A 157 -22.83 -12.11 -35.97
C ASN A 157 -21.68 -12.66 -35.10
N LEU A 158 -20.96 -11.78 -34.39
CA LEU A 158 -19.88 -12.18 -33.47
C LEU A 158 -20.42 -12.54 -32.09
N ILE A 159 -21.50 -11.86 -31.67
CA ILE A 159 -22.15 -12.04 -30.38
C ILE A 159 -23.68 -12.09 -30.53
N LYS A 160 -24.37 -12.66 -29.53
CA LYS A 160 -25.83 -12.74 -29.45
C LYS A 160 -26.33 -12.18 -28.12
N ALA A 161 -27.41 -11.39 -28.15
CA ALA A 161 -28.14 -11.04 -26.93
C ALA A 161 -29.01 -12.21 -26.44
N ASP A 162 -28.89 -12.57 -25.16
CA ASP A 162 -29.70 -13.61 -24.48
C ASP A 162 -30.66 -13.02 -23.43
N GLY A 163 -31.13 -11.79 -23.66
CA GLY A 163 -32.10 -11.08 -22.81
C GLY A 163 -31.58 -10.55 -21.46
N LYS A 164 -30.49 -11.12 -20.91
CA LYS A 164 -29.80 -10.63 -19.69
C LYS A 164 -28.31 -10.35 -19.88
N GLY A 165 -27.76 -10.68 -21.04
CA GLY A 165 -26.34 -10.57 -21.32
C GLY A 165 -26.02 -10.85 -22.77
N TRP A 166 -24.72 -10.97 -23.02
CA TRP A 166 -24.15 -11.15 -24.33
C TRP A 166 -23.33 -12.42 -24.35
N GLN A 167 -23.55 -13.24 -25.38
CA GLN A 167 -22.83 -14.48 -25.60
C GLN A 167 -21.95 -14.37 -26.83
N TRP A 168 -20.69 -14.78 -26.71
CA TRP A 168 -19.78 -14.96 -27.84
C TRP A 168 -20.17 -16.22 -28.63
N ILE A 169 -20.35 -16.08 -29.95
CA ILE A 169 -20.82 -17.18 -30.82
C ILE A 169 -19.65 -17.86 -31.56
N THR A 170 -18.51 -17.17 -31.70
CA THR A 170 -17.34 -17.63 -32.48
C THR A 170 -16.17 -18.03 -31.58
#